data_AF-A0A2E8Z154-F1
#
_entry.id   AF-A0A2E8Z154-F1
#
_cell.length_a   1.000
_cell.length_b   1.000
_cell.length_c   1.000
_cell.angle_alpha   90.00
_cell.angle_beta   90.00
_cell.angle_gamma   90.00
#
_symmetry.space_group_name_H-M   'P 1'
#
loop_
_entity.id
_entity.type
_entity.pdbx_description
1 polymer ?
#
loop_
_entity_poly.entity_id
_entity_poly.type
_entity_poly.pdbx_seq_one_letter_code
_entity_poly.pdbx_strand_id
1 'polypeptide(L)'
;MHELSLCRSIAGIVEGARGDRAVATVHLRVGRLRQVVPETLVYCWGLVVDGTPLAGSVLDVESVPVVLDCRSCGETTEVAHVLVLTCAACESGDVSLRTGEEFLVTSLDLAAVSPSPPSAPSSGTPVPDPPAPDQRETHHGPVPPSR
;
A
#
# COMPACT_ATOMS: atom_id res chain seq x y z
N MET A 1 -4.82 -10.72 20.13
CA MET A 1 -5.40 -9.53 19.46
C MET A 1 -4.40 -8.35 19.38
N HIS A 2 -3.13 -8.52 19.80
CA HIS A 2 -2.10 -7.48 19.70
C HIS A 2 -1.65 -7.29 18.24
N GLU A 3 -1.37 -8.38 17.54
CA GLU A 3 -0.81 -8.42 16.17
C GLU A 3 -1.82 -7.93 15.12
N LEU A 4 -3.11 -8.25 15.28
CA LEU A 4 -4.16 -7.70 14.41
C LEU A 4 -4.23 -6.17 14.48
N SER A 5 -4.04 -5.57 15.67
CA SER A 5 -4.03 -4.11 15.80
C SER A 5 -2.79 -3.50 15.13
N LEU A 6 -1.63 -4.14 15.26
CA LEU A 6 -0.41 -3.73 14.58
C LEU A 6 -0.57 -3.77 13.05
N CYS A 7 -1.12 -4.86 12.50
CA CYS A 7 -1.40 -4.98 11.07
C CYS A 7 -2.37 -3.89 10.57
N ARG A 8 -3.39 -3.53 11.36
CA ARG A 8 -4.30 -2.42 11.00
C ARG A 8 -3.58 -1.08 10.99
N SER A 9 -2.69 -0.83 11.93
CA SER A 9 -1.85 0.38 11.93
C SER A 9 -0.93 0.43 10.71
N ILE A 10 -0.31 -0.69 10.35
CA ILE A 10 0.51 -0.79 9.13
C ILE A 10 -0.36 -0.50 7.89
N ALA A 11 -1.52 -1.15 7.77
CA ALA A 11 -2.42 -0.96 6.63
C ALA A 11 -2.83 0.52 6.46
N GLY A 12 -3.13 1.21 7.55
CA GLY A 12 -3.44 2.65 7.52
C GLY A 12 -2.28 3.51 6.99
N ILE A 13 -1.04 3.19 7.37
CA ILE A 13 0.17 3.87 6.86
C ILE A 13 0.32 3.62 5.36
N VAL A 14 0.18 2.37 4.93
CA VAL A 14 0.34 1.96 3.53
C VAL A 14 -0.74 2.58 2.65
N GLU A 15 -2.00 2.58 3.09
CA GLU A 15 -3.12 3.22 2.38
C GLU A 15 -2.87 4.72 2.16
N GLY A 16 -2.34 5.42 3.17
CA GLY A 16 -1.99 6.83 3.05
C GLY A 16 -0.82 7.10 2.09
N ALA A 17 0.08 6.13 1.89
CA ALA A 17 1.31 6.29 1.10
C ALA A 17 1.20 5.78 -0.35
N ARG A 18 0.34 4.79 -0.63
CA ARG A 18 0.30 4.13 -1.95
C ARG A 18 -0.28 5.01 -3.09
N GLY A 19 -1.10 5.99 -2.75
CA GLY A 19 -1.90 6.74 -3.73
C GLY A 19 -2.90 5.80 -4.43
N ASP A 20 -3.03 5.87 -5.76
CA ASP A 20 -3.95 5.00 -6.52
C ASP A 20 -3.30 3.70 -7.02
N ARG A 21 -2.05 3.44 -6.63
CA ARG A 21 -1.28 2.29 -7.12
C ARG A 21 -1.51 1.07 -6.24
N ALA A 22 -1.54 -0.11 -6.87
CA ALA A 22 -1.56 -1.37 -6.15
C ALA A 22 -0.19 -1.64 -5.51
N VAL A 23 -0.18 -2.17 -4.29
CA VAL A 23 1.03 -2.50 -3.54
C VAL A 23 1.32 -3.99 -3.71
N ALA A 24 2.52 -4.33 -4.15
CA ALA A 24 2.99 -5.71 -4.25
C ALA A 24 3.62 -6.17 -2.93
N THR A 25 4.47 -5.35 -2.31
CA THR A 25 5.17 -5.70 -1.07
C THR A 25 5.30 -4.49 -0.14
N VAL A 26 5.07 -4.73 1.14
CA VAL A 26 5.30 -3.79 2.24
C VAL A 26 6.51 -4.29 3.00
N HIS A 27 7.60 -3.52 3.00
CA HIS A 27 8.79 -3.86 3.78
C HIS A 27 8.71 -3.23 5.16
N LEU A 28 8.82 -4.06 6.19
CA LEU A 28 8.70 -3.69 7.59
C LEU A 28 9.95 -4.11 8.35
N ARG A 29 10.56 -3.18 9.07
CA ARG A 29 11.63 -3.46 10.04
C ARG A 29 11.07 -3.53 11.44
N VAL A 30 11.32 -4.64 12.14
CA VAL A 30 10.84 -4.90 13.48
C VAL A 30 12.00 -5.26 14.40
N GLY A 31 12.25 -4.41 15.39
CA GLY A 31 13.28 -4.61 16.39
C GLY A 31 12.91 -5.73 17.37
N ARG A 32 13.89 -6.54 17.76
CA ARG A 32 13.68 -7.69 18.66
C ARG A 32 13.13 -7.31 20.05
N LEU A 33 13.29 -6.06 20.52
CA LEU A 33 12.68 -5.58 21.78
C LEU A 33 11.17 -5.32 21.65
N ARG A 34 10.62 -5.27 20.43
CA ARG A 34 9.16 -5.18 20.25
C ARG A 34 8.42 -6.47 20.59
N GLN A 35 9.14 -7.58 20.73
CA GLN A 35 8.59 -8.91 21.06
C GLN A 35 7.43 -9.33 20.13
N VAL A 36 7.41 -8.82 18.90
CA VAL A 36 6.48 -9.24 17.85
C VAL A 36 7.02 -10.50 17.20
N VAL A 37 6.15 -11.50 17.01
CA VAL A 37 6.47 -12.72 16.29
C VAL A 37 6.22 -12.48 14.78
N PRO A 38 7.26 -12.44 13.93
CA PRO A 38 7.10 -12.08 12.51
C PRO A 38 6.09 -12.95 11.77
N GLU A 39 6.10 -14.26 12.00
CA GLU A 39 5.21 -15.22 11.33
C GLU A 39 3.75 -14.95 11.67
N THR A 40 3.46 -14.63 12.94
CA THR A 40 2.13 -14.23 13.39
C THR A 40 1.70 -12.93 12.74
N LEU A 41 2.62 -11.96 12.61
CA LEU A 41 2.33 -10.67 11.99
C LEU A 41 2.00 -10.84 10.49
N VAL A 42 2.77 -11.65 9.77
CA VAL A 42 2.52 -11.97 8.35
C VAL A 42 1.18 -12.70 8.17
N TYR A 43 0.86 -13.65 9.06
CA TYR A 43 -0.44 -14.32 9.04
C TYR A 43 -1.59 -13.32 9.28
N CYS A 44 -1.48 -12.48 10.31
CA CYS A 44 -2.48 -11.46 10.61
C CYS A 44 -2.62 -10.41 9.51
N TRP A 45 -1.54 -10.10 8.78
CA TRP A 45 -1.59 -9.20 7.63
C TRP A 45 -2.58 -9.70 6.58
N GLY A 46 -2.45 -10.97 6.17
CA GLY A 46 -3.36 -11.59 5.20
C GLY A 46 -4.83 -11.48 5.60
N LEU A 47 -5.14 -11.65 6.89
CA LEU A 47 -6.50 -11.49 7.42
C LEU A 47 -6.99 -10.04 7.41
N VAL A 48 -6.11 -9.08 7.69
CA VAL A 48 -6.46 -7.65 7.76
C VAL A 48 -6.66 -7.05 6.38
N VAL A 49 -5.88 -7.50 5.38
CA VAL A 49 -5.95 -6.95 4.02
C VAL A 49 -6.97 -7.65 3.13
N ASP A 50 -7.54 -8.78 3.55
CA ASP A 50 -8.55 -9.48 2.77
C ASP A 50 -9.77 -8.58 2.50
N GLY A 51 -10.21 -8.55 1.24
CA GLY A 51 -11.28 -7.66 0.79
C GLY A 51 -10.93 -6.16 0.76
N THR A 52 -9.67 -5.77 0.93
CA THR A 52 -9.21 -4.36 0.86
C THR A 52 -8.38 -4.10 -0.41
N PRO A 53 -8.06 -2.84 -0.76
CA PRO A 53 -7.12 -2.51 -1.85
C PRO A 53 -5.70 -3.08 -1.67
N LEU A 54 -5.35 -3.51 -0.45
CA LEU A 54 -4.07 -4.17 -0.14
C LEU A 54 -4.14 -5.70 -0.27
N ALA A 55 -5.29 -6.26 -0.67
CA ALA A 55 -5.45 -7.70 -0.86
C ALA A 55 -4.38 -8.25 -1.81
N GLY A 56 -3.73 -9.35 -1.40
CA GLY A 56 -2.65 -9.99 -2.15
C GLY A 56 -1.27 -9.34 -2.00
N SER A 57 -1.15 -8.22 -1.28
CA SER A 57 0.16 -7.66 -0.95
C SER A 57 0.90 -8.53 0.07
N VAL A 58 2.23 -8.63 -0.10
CA VAL A 58 3.12 -9.34 0.83
C VAL A 58 3.58 -8.39 1.93
N LEU A 59 3.59 -8.84 3.17
CA LEU A 59 4.30 -8.18 4.27
C LEU A 59 5.65 -8.86 4.45
N ASP A 60 6.72 -8.17 4.06
CA ASP A 60 8.09 -8.63 4.23
C ASP A 60 8.68 -8.04 5.52
N VAL A 61 9.10 -8.90 6.45
CA VAL A 61 9.50 -8.49 7.81
C VAL A 61 10.98 -8.77 8.04
N GLU A 62 11.76 -7.71 8.15
CA GLU A 62 13.16 -7.75 8.59
C GLU A 62 13.22 -7.64 10.12
N SER A 63 13.78 -8.66 10.79
CA SER A 63 14.04 -8.61 12.24
C SER A 63 15.35 -7.88 12.54
N VAL A 64 15.27 -6.76 13.26
CA VAL A 64 16.44 -5.95 13.61
C VAL A 64 17.00 -6.38 14.97
N PRO A 65 18.30 -6.73 15.06
CA PRO A 65 18.91 -7.17 16.30
C PRO A 65 19.02 -6.04 17.32
N VAL A 66 19.17 -6.42 18.58
CA VAL A 66 19.46 -5.48 19.67
C VAL A 66 20.93 -5.16 19.65
N VAL A 67 21.28 -3.91 19.36
CA VAL A 67 22.66 -3.43 19.41
C VAL A 67 22.76 -2.34 20.46
N LEU A 68 23.78 -2.42 21.30
CA LEU A 68 24.06 -1.51 22.39
C LEU A 68 25.39 -0.79 22.15
N ASP A 69 25.44 0.50 22.48
CA ASP A 69 26.67 1.28 22.58
C ASP A 69 27.01 1.45 24.08
N CYS A 70 28.18 0.96 24.51
CA CYS A 70 28.61 1.04 25.92
C CYS A 70 29.33 2.36 26.21
N ARG A 71 28.89 3.05 27.27
CA ARG A 71 29.50 4.33 27.68
C ARG A 71 30.71 4.15 28.59
N SER A 72 30.83 2.98 29.23
CA SER A 72 31.97 2.68 30.11
C SER A 72 33.25 2.31 29.36
N CYS A 73 33.14 1.50 28.29
CA CYS A 73 34.32 1.08 27.51
C CYS A 73 34.33 1.57 26.06
N GLY A 74 33.23 2.17 25.57
CA GLY A 74 33.12 2.68 24.21
C GLY A 74 32.73 1.65 23.15
N GLU A 75 32.58 0.37 23.52
CA GLU A 75 32.31 -0.69 22.54
C GLU A 75 30.84 -0.84 22.16
N THR A 76 30.62 -1.21 20.90
CA THR A 76 29.31 -1.58 20.37
C THR A 76 29.15 -3.11 20.41
N THR A 77 28.06 -3.61 21.00
CA THR A 77 27.78 -5.05 21.05
C THR A 77 26.39 -5.36 20.55
N GLU A 78 26.27 -6.44 19.78
CA GLU A 78 24.99 -7.09 19.57
C GLU A 78 24.66 -7.97 20.78
N VAL A 79 23.39 -7.96 21.20
CA VAL A 79 22.91 -8.76 22.32
C VAL A 79 22.24 -10.03 21.80
N ALA A 80 22.82 -11.19 22.14
CA ALA A 80 22.27 -12.48 21.75
C ALA A 80 20.94 -12.79 22.47
N HIS A 81 20.80 -12.41 23.75
CA HIS A 81 19.62 -12.66 24.57
C HIS A 81 19.10 -11.37 25.21
N VAL A 82 17.90 -10.94 24.80
CA VAL A 82 17.29 -9.67 25.22
C VAL A 82 16.94 -9.55 26.71
N LEU A 83 17.13 -10.62 27.50
CA LEU A 83 16.91 -10.61 28.95
C LEU A 83 18.03 -9.89 29.71
N VAL A 84 19.21 -9.71 29.10
CA VAL A 84 20.36 -9.07 29.74
C VAL A 84 20.96 -8.02 28.79
N LEU A 85 20.75 -6.74 29.11
CA LEU A 85 21.27 -5.62 28.34
C LEU A 85 22.56 -5.09 28.98
N THR A 86 23.66 -5.81 28.74
CA THR A 86 24.99 -5.44 29.24
C THR A 86 26.01 -5.49 28.11
N CYS A 87 27.10 -4.74 28.27
CA CYS A 87 28.21 -4.79 27.32
C CYS A 87 28.91 -6.15 27.36
N ALA A 88 29.06 -6.82 26.22
CA ALA A 88 29.77 -8.11 26.14
C ALA A 88 31.29 -8.00 26.42
N ALA A 89 31.86 -6.80 26.35
CA ALA A 89 33.30 -6.58 26.54
C ALA A 89 33.68 -6.28 28.00
N CYS A 90 32.84 -5.53 28.74
CA CYS A 90 33.16 -5.08 30.11
C CYS A 90 32.07 -5.35 31.13
N GLU A 91 30.97 -6.01 30.73
CA GLU A 91 29.82 -6.36 31.58
C GLU A 91 29.06 -5.16 32.19
N SER A 92 29.46 -3.94 31.87
CA SER A 92 28.77 -2.73 32.32
C SER A 92 27.34 -2.67 31.79
N GLY A 93 26.42 -2.25 32.65
CA GLY A 93 25.05 -1.87 32.30
C GLY A 93 24.88 -0.41 31.87
N ASP A 94 25.95 0.39 31.88
CA ASP A 94 25.92 1.77 31.37
C ASP A 94 26.01 1.76 29.84
N VAL A 95 24.88 1.43 29.23
CA VAL A 95 24.71 1.24 27.78
C VAL A 95 23.57 2.12 27.25
N SER A 96 23.67 2.52 25.99
CA SER A 96 22.57 3.07 25.20
C SER A 96 22.14 2.08 24.14
N LEU A 97 20.84 2.01 23.89
CA LEU A 97 20.31 1.24 22.77
C LEU A 97 20.58 1.96 21.45
N ARG A 98 21.17 1.23 20.49
CA ARG A 98 21.39 1.70 19.12
C ARG A 98 20.31 1.20 18.16
N THR A 99 20.00 -0.09 18.22
CA THR A 99 18.94 -0.73 17.40
C THR A 99 18.20 -1.77 18.22
N GLY A 100 17.07 -2.25 17.71
CA GLY A 100 16.26 -3.30 18.34
C GLY A 100 14.89 -2.82 18.80
N GLU A 101 14.56 -1.54 18.59
CA GLU A 101 13.27 -0.91 18.91
C GLU A 101 12.44 -0.53 17.67
N GLU A 102 12.84 -0.97 16.49
CA GLU A 102 12.21 -0.59 15.23
C GLU A 102 10.78 -1.16 15.13
N PHE A 103 9.89 -0.38 14.53
CA PHE A 103 8.61 -0.85 14.01
C PHE A 103 8.21 0.11 12.90
N LEU A 104 8.84 -0.08 11.74
CA LEU A 104 8.91 0.94 10.70
C LEU A 104 8.64 0.32 9.33
N VAL A 105 7.67 0.87 8.61
CA VAL A 105 7.51 0.61 7.17
C VAL A 105 8.61 1.37 6.44
N THR A 106 9.52 0.67 5.79
CA THR A 106 10.71 1.26 5.16
C THR A 106 10.50 1.59 3.69
N SER A 107 9.80 0.73 2.97
CA SER A 107 9.53 0.90 1.54
C SER A 107 8.28 0.14 1.11
N LEU A 108 7.72 0.55 -0.02
CA LEU A 108 6.63 -0.12 -0.70
C LEU A 108 7.06 -0.44 -2.11
N ASP A 109 6.96 -1.72 -2.49
CA ASP A 109 7.02 -2.12 -3.88
C ASP A 109 5.63 -2.05 -4.48
N LEU A 110 5.50 -1.33 -5.59
CA LEU A 110 4.23 -1.14 -6.28
C LEU A 110 4.11 -2.15 -7.42
N ALA A 111 2.89 -2.62 -7.67
CA ALA A 111 2.64 -3.54 -8.76
C ALA A 111 3.06 -2.92 -10.09
N ALA A 112 3.73 -3.70 -10.94
CA ALA A 112 4.09 -3.26 -12.27
C ALA A 112 2.82 -2.91 -13.05
N VAL A 113 2.77 -1.69 -13.58
CA VAL A 113 1.74 -1.30 -14.54
C VAL A 113 2.10 -1.98 -15.86
N SER A 114 1.42 -3.07 -16.19
CA SER A 114 1.36 -3.49 -17.59
C SER A 114 0.64 -2.39 -18.36
N PRO A 115 1.25 -1.73 -19.36
CA PRO A 115 0.51 -0.80 -20.19
C PRO A 115 -0.65 -1.58 -20.82
N SER A 116 -1.88 -1.17 -20.53
CA SER A 116 -3.02 -1.69 -21.28
C SER A 116 -2.82 -1.30 -22.75
N PRO A 117 -3.02 -2.22 -23.71
CA PRO A 117 -3.08 -1.80 -25.11
C PRO A 117 -4.18 -0.74 -25.23
N PRO A 118 -4.01 0.28 -26.09
CA PRO A 118 -5.06 1.26 -26.33
C PRO A 118 -6.33 0.50 -26.67
N SER A 119 -7.37 0.73 -25.87
CA SER A 119 -8.70 0.17 -26.12
C SER A 119 -9.05 0.51 -27.56
N ALA A 120 -9.25 -0.53 -28.38
CA ALA A 120 -9.69 -0.35 -29.76
C ALA A 120 -10.93 0.55 -29.75
N PRO A 121 -11.05 1.50 -30.69
CA PRO A 121 -12.26 2.30 -30.80
C PRO A 121 -13.44 1.34 -30.89
N SER A 122 -14.45 1.55 -30.05
CA SER A 122 -15.69 0.78 -30.16
C SER A 122 -16.17 0.94 -31.58
N SER A 123 -16.26 -0.17 -32.32
CA SER A 123 -16.97 -0.22 -33.58
C SER A 123 -18.45 -0.06 -33.24
N GLY A 124 -18.86 1.17 -32.92
CA GLY A 124 -20.24 1.57 -32.94
C GLY A 124 -20.71 1.37 -34.37
N THR A 125 -21.60 0.41 -34.57
CA THR A 125 -22.39 0.34 -35.80
C THR A 125 -23.02 1.73 -35.99
N PRO A 126 -22.81 2.39 -37.14
CA PRO A 126 -23.44 3.68 -37.38
C PRO A 126 -24.95 3.49 -37.28
N VAL A 127 -25.57 4.17 -36.31
CA VAL A 127 -27.03 4.28 -36.26
C VAL A 127 -27.41 5.11 -37.48
N PRO A 128 -28.23 4.59 -38.41
CA PRO A 128 -28.63 5.36 -39.58
C PRO A 128 -29.43 6.59 -39.14
N ASP A 129 -29.14 7.74 -39.75
CA ASP A 129 -29.88 8.98 -39.53
C ASP A 129 -31.37 8.76 -39.81
N PRO A 130 -32.27 9.39 -39.02
CA PRO A 130 -33.70 9.34 -39.31
C PRO A 130 -33.99 9.97 -40.67
N PRO A 131 -34.96 9.44 -41.44
CA PRO A 131 -35.29 9.97 -42.76
C PRO A 131 -35.78 11.42 -42.66
N ALA A 132 -35.35 12.25 -43.63
CA ALA A 132 -35.73 13.64 -43.74
C ALA A 132 -37.27 13.79 -43.86
N PRO A 133 -37.87 14.84 -43.25
CA PRO A 133 -39.31 15.07 -43.34
C PRO A 133 -39.73 15.39 -44.80
N ASP A 134 -40.81 14.74 -45.24
CA ASP A 134 -41.43 14.88 -46.56
C ASP A 134 -41.93 16.31 -46.76
N GLN A 135 -41.23 17.10 -47.58
CA GLN A 135 -41.67 18.43 -47.99
C GLN A 135 -42.67 18.32 -49.14
N ARG A 136 -43.89 17.85 -48.85
CA ARG A 136 -45.02 18.05 -49.75
C ARG A 136 -45.54 19.49 -49.62
N GLU A 137 -45.00 20.31 -50.52
CA GLU A 137 -45.58 21.47 -51.20
C GLU A 137 -46.94 21.98 -50.67
N THR A 138 -46.90 23.09 -49.93
CA THR A 138 -48.03 24.01 -49.82
C THR A 138 -48.25 24.70 -51.15
N HIS A 139 -49.19 24.20 -51.97
CA HIS A 139 -49.62 24.88 -53.19
C HIS A 139 -50.50 26.09 -52.80
N HIS A 140 -49.90 27.27 -52.71
CA HIS A 140 -50.63 28.54 -52.62
C HIS A 140 -51.23 28.85 -53.99
N GLY A 141 -52.50 28.48 -54.18
CA GLY A 141 -53.30 28.90 -55.33
C GLY A 141 -53.62 30.41 -55.27
N PRO A 142 -53.85 31.06 -56.42
CA PRO A 142 -54.02 32.51 -56.50
C PRO A 142 -55.33 32.99 -55.86
N VAL A 143 -55.23 34.06 -55.08
CA VAL A 143 -56.35 34.78 -54.45
C VAL A 143 -57.07 35.62 -55.51
N PRO A 144 -58.41 35.53 -55.66
CA PRO A 144 -59.17 36.34 -56.62
C PRO A 144 -59.40 37.77 -56.10
N PRO A 145 -59.59 38.77 -56.98
CA PRO A 145 -59.80 40.15 -56.57
C PRO A 145 -61.23 40.40 -56.06
N SER A 146 -61.33 41.22 -55.01
CA SER A 146 -62.57 41.72 -54.44
C SER A 146 -63.14 42.88 -55.28
N ARG A 147 -64.48 42.89 -55.37
CA ARG A 147 -65.40 43.77 -56.13
C ARG A 147 -65.03 45.24 -56.27
#